data_AF-A0A9D8JNB9-F1
#
_entry.id   AF-A0A9D8JNB9-F1
#
_cell.length_a   1.000
_cell.length_b   1.000
_cell.length_c   1.000
_cell.angle_alpha   90.00
_cell.angle_beta   90.00
_cell.angle_gamma   90.00
#
_symmetry.space_group_name_H-M   'P 1'
#
loop_
_entity.id
_entity.type
_entity.pdbx_description
1 polymer ?
#
loop_
_entity_poly.entity_id
_entity_poly.type
_entity_poly.pdbx_seq_one_letter_code
_entity_poly.pdbx_strand_id
1 'polypeptide(L)'
;MGATMFKKTLSLFVFLILSSSIALAHGDHPKNLKQENDPKAFKILKEKSIDPHTGLPKTLDPHLFKGKARQAYQIAKEIPEILAQMPCFCDCDVFGHENLLDCFIDQHGAG
;
A
#
# COMPACT_ATOMS: atom_id res chain seq x y z
N MET A 1 39.87 -34.83 11.43
CA MET A 1 39.65 -33.37 11.33
C MET A 1 38.60 -32.92 10.28
N GLY A 2 38.13 -33.77 9.34
CA GLY A 2 37.28 -33.34 8.22
C GLY A 2 35.79 -33.05 8.52
N ALA A 3 35.13 -33.86 9.35
CA ALA A 3 33.67 -33.76 9.56
C ALA A 3 33.25 -32.50 10.35
N THR A 4 34.07 -32.05 11.30
CA THR A 4 33.79 -30.87 12.14
C THR A 4 33.98 -29.57 11.36
N MET A 5 34.96 -29.55 10.43
CA MET A 5 35.20 -28.40 9.55
C MET A 5 34.09 -28.25 8.52
N PHE A 6 33.59 -29.35 7.95
CA PHE A 6 32.46 -29.34 7.01
C PHE A 6 31.14 -28.87 7.63
N LYS A 7 30.87 -29.25 8.90
CA LYS A 7 29.71 -28.75 9.64
C LYS A 7 29.82 -27.25 9.98
N LYS A 8 31.03 -26.75 10.27
CA LYS A 8 31.27 -25.34 10.55
C LYS A 8 31.14 -24.48 9.30
N THR A 9 31.67 -24.92 8.17
CA THR A 9 31.52 -24.21 6.88
C THR A 9 30.08 -24.24 6.39
N LEU A 10 29.38 -25.37 6.53
CA LEU A 10 27.95 -25.47 6.18
C LEU A 10 27.08 -24.55 7.06
N SER A 11 27.36 -24.49 8.37
CA SER A 11 26.66 -23.59 9.30
C SER A 11 26.91 -22.11 8.98
N LEU A 12 28.16 -21.73 8.68
CA LEU A 12 28.50 -20.35 8.28
C LEU A 12 27.81 -19.92 6.98
N PHE A 13 27.69 -20.82 5.99
CA PHE A 13 26.95 -20.54 4.76
C PHE A 13 25.45 -20.36 5.00
N VAL A 14 24.84 -21.18 5.87
CA VAL A 14 23.43 -21.04 6.24
C VAL A 14 23.18 -19.68 6.92
N PHE A 15 24.05 -19.26 7.84
CA PHE A 15 23.93 -17.94 8.48
C PHE A 15 24.12 -16.76 7.49
N LEU A 16 25.00 -16.90 6.50
CA LEU A 16 25.20 -15.89 5.45
C LEU A 16 24.01 -15.78 4.49
N ILE A 17 23.32 -16.88 4.20
CA ILE A 17 22.12 -16.86 3.34
C ILE A 17 20.92 -16.26 4.10
N LEU A 18 20.79 -16.52 5.40
CA LEU A 18 19.69 -15.96 6.21
C LEU A 18 19.77 -14.45 6.44
N SER A 19 20.96 -13.84 6.46
CA SER A 19 21.09 -12.40 6.72
C SER A 19 20.82 -11.51 5.50
N SER A 20 20.83 -12.08 4.28
CA SER A 20 20.66 -11.31 3.03
C SER A 20 19.21 -10.86 2.78
N SER A 21 18.23 -11.42 3.49
CA SER A 21 16.80 -11.15 3.23
C SER A 21 16.22 -9.88 3.87
N ILE A 22 16.98 -9.10 4.65
CA ILE A 22 16.42 -7.96 5.43
C ILE A 22 16.54 -6.61 4.70
N ALA A 23 17.16 -6.53 3.52
CA ALA A 23 17.59 -5.24 2.96
C ALA A 23 16.51 -4.40 2.21
N LEU A 24 15.22 -4.76 2.17
CA LEU A 24 14.23 -4.07 1.32
C LEU A 24 12.91 -3.69 2.03
N ALA A 25 12.96 -3.16 3.24
CA ALA A 25 11.76 -2.65 3.94
C ALA A 25 11.91 -1.19 4.37
N HIS A 26 12.24 -0.30 3.44
CA HIS A 26 12.05 1.13 3.64
C HIS A 26 11.10 1.68 2.58
N GLY A 27 9.80 1.58 2.88
CA GLY A 27 8.78 2.36 2.21
C GLY A 27 8.96 3.83 2.58
N ASP A 28 9.54 4.61 1.67
CA ASP A 28 9.56 6.07 1.75
C ASP A 28 8.12 6.59 1.58
N HIS A 29 7.36 6.59 2.67
CA HIS A 29 6.04 7.22 2.72
C HIS A 29 6.16 8.75 2.86
N PRO A 30 5.38 9.54 2.09
CA PRO A 30 5.36 10.99 2.22
C PRO A 30 4.89 11.41 3.63
N LYS A 31 5.72 12.20 4.33
CA LYS A 31 5.56 12.57 5.76
C LYS A 31 4.35 13.46 6.10
N ASN A 32 3.44 13.73 5.16
CA ASN A 32 2.32 14.65 5.38
C ASN A 32 0.95 14.15 4.89
N LEU A 33 0.90 13.00 4.22
CA LEU A 33 -0.39 12.33 4.02
C LEU A 33 -0.64 11.45 5.25
N LYS A 34 -1.91 11.35 5.65
CA LYS A 34 -2.31 10.49 6.75
C LYS A 34 -3.53 9.70 6.30
N GLN A 35 -3.58 8.44 6.70
CA GLN A 35 -4.79 7.65 6.57
C GLN A 35 -5.85 8.26 7.48
N GLU A 36 -7.04 8.48 6.93
CA GLU A 36 -8.16 8.95 7.71
C GLU A 36 -8.78 7.75 8.42
N ASN A 37 -8.82 7.83 9.75
CA ASN A 37 -9.33 6.76 10.60
C ASN A 37 -10.64 7.14 11.29
N ASP A 38 -11.08 8.38 11.13
CA ASP A 38 -12.43 8.79 11.49
C ASP A 38 -13.37 8.58 10.28
N PRO A 39 -14.36 7.68 10.36
CA PRO A 39 -15.23 7.35 9.22
C PRO A 39 -16.07 8.54 8.74
N LYS A 40 -16.37 9.50 9.62
CA LYS A 40 -17.10 10.71 9.24
C LYS A 40 -16.22 11.68 8.46
N ALA A 41 -14.97 11.85 8.89
CA ALA A 41 -13.97 12.64 8.17
C ALA A 41 -13.65 12.01 6.82
N PHE A 42 -13.53 10.68 6.75
CA PHE A 42 -13.34 9.98 5.48
C PHE A 42 -14.52 10.21 4.53
N LYS A 43 -15.76 10.10 5.02
CA LYS A 43 -16.95 10.39 4.21
C LYS A 43 -16.93 11.82 3.65
N ILE A 44 -16.53 12.80 4.44
CA ILE A 44 -16.40 14.20 4.00
C ILE A 44 -15.28 14.34 2.94
N LEU A 45 -14.16 13.63 3.13
CA LEU A 45 -13.06 13.60 2.17
C LEU A 45 -13.49 13.00 0.82
N LYS A 46 -14.15 11.84 0.85
CA LYS A 46 -14.70 11.15 -0.32
C LYS A 46 -15.68 12.04 -1.09
N GLU A 47 -16.62 12.67 -0.39
CA GLU A 47 -17.58 13.59 -1.02
C GLU A 47 -16.88 14.78 -1.70
N LYS A 48 -15.85 15.34 -1.06
CA LYS A 48 -15.07 16.45 -1.63
C LYS A 48 -14.20 16.04 -2.81
N SER A 49 -13.87 14.76 -2.94
CA SER A 49 -13.02 14.26 -4.02
C SER A 49 -13.80 13.79 -5.25
N ILE A 50 -15.13 13.79 -5.22
CA ILE A 50 -15.96 13.39 -6.36
C ILE A 50 -15.64 14.22 -7.61
N ASP A 51 -15.30 13.54 -8.70
CA ASP A 51 -15.21 14.16 -10.02
C ASP A 51 -16.62 14.36 -10.60
N PRO A 52 -17.01 15.60 -10.97
CA PRO A 52 -18.35 15.87 -11.49
C PRO A 52 -18.64 15.23 -12.85
N HIS A 53 -17.62 14.78 -13.59
CA HIS A 53 -17.80 14.14 -14.88
C HIS A 53 -18.04 12.63 -14.78
N THR A 54 -17.39 11.96 -13.82
CA THR A 54 -17.51 10.50 -13.64
C THR A 54 -18.45 10.12 -12.49
N GLY A 55 -18.68 11.03 -11.54
CA GLY A 55 -19.40 10.72 -10.30
C GLY A 55 -18.60 9.85 -9.32
N LEU A 56 -17.31 9.62 -9.58
CA LEU A 56 -16.43 8.81 -8.74
C LEU A 56 -15.42 9.67 -7.99
N PRO A 57 -14.98 9.25 -6.79
CA PRO A 57 -13.94 9.96 -6.05
C PRO A 57 -12.59 9.88 -6.76
N LYS A 58 -11.85 10.99 -6.74
CA LYS A 58 -10.46 11.05 -7.20
C LYS A 58 -9.54 10.38 -6.20
N THR A 59 -8.57 9.63 -6.72
CA THR A 59 -7.47 9.08 -5.94
C THR A 59 -6.43 10.16 -5.65
N LEU A 60 -5.54 9.90 -4.69
CA LEU A 60 -4.36 10.74 -4.47
C LEU A 60 -3.43 10.75 -5.70
N ASP A 61 -2.64 11.81 -5.82
CA ASP A 61 -1.65 11.95 -6.88
C ASP A 61 -0.55 10.87 -6.73
N PRO A 62 -0.34 10.00 -7.74
CA PRO A 62 0.71 8.98 -7.70
C PRO A 62 2.12 9.52 -7.43
N HIS A 63 2.39 10.79 -7.77
CA HIS A 63 3.70 11.42 -7.53
C HIS A 63 4.02 11.63 -6.04
N LEU A 64 3.02 11.50 -5.16
CA LEU A 64 3.21 11.53 -3.72
C LEU A 64 3.93 10.27 -3.20
N PHE A 65 3.96 9.20 -4.00
CA PHE A 65 4.49 7.90 -3.61
C PHE A 65 5.72 7.51 -4.44
N LYS A 66 6.41 6.45 -4.00
CA LYS A 66 7.52 5.81 -4.72
C LYS A 66 7.27 4.31 -4.92
N GLY A 67 8.03 3.68 -5.80
CA GLY A 67 8.02 2.23 -5.99
C GLY A 67 6.63 1.67 -6.35
N LYS A 68 6.29 0.52 -5.74
CA LYS A 68 5.02 -0.18 -5.98
C LYS A 68 3.79 0.65 -5.59
N ALA A 69 3.89 1.45 -4.52
CA ALA A 69 2.80 2.33 -4.12
C ALA A 69 2.48 3.33 -5.25
N ARG A 70 3.49 4.03 -5.79
CA ARG A 70 3.27 4.92 -6.95
C ARG A 70 2.57 4.21 -8.12
N GLN A 71 3.01 2.99 -8.45
CA GLN A 71 2.40 2.20 -9.52
C GLN A 71 0.93 1.86 -9.21
N ALA A 72 0.62 1.48 -7.96
CA ALA A 72 -0.74 1.17 -7.54
C ALA A 72 -1.65 2.40 -7.63
N TYR A 73 -1.22 3.57 -7.15
CA TYR A 73 -2.00 4.81 -7.28
C TYR A 73 -2.15 5.25 -8.74
N GLN A 74 -1.15 5.02 -9.59
CA GLN A 74 -1.25 5.31 -11.03
C GLN A 74 -2.34 4.46 -11.68
N ILE A 75 -2.35 3.16 -11.41
CA ILE A 75 -3.40 2.26 -11.91
C ILE A 75 -4.75 2.67 -11.35
N ALA A 76 -4.85 2.96 -10.05
CA ALA A 76 -6.10 3.36 -9.43
C ALA A 76 -6.70 4.63 -10.06
N LYS A 77 -5.86 5.59 -10.44
CA LYS A 77 -6.24 6.79 -11.18
C LYS A 77 -6.73 6.48 -12.60
N GLU A 78 -6.17 5.47 -13.25
CA GLU A 78 -6.49 5.09 -14.64
C GLU A 78 -7.78 4.26 -14.75
N ILE A 79 -8.10 3.43 -13.74
CA ILE A 79 -9.25 2.52 -13.78
C ILE A 79 -10.19 2.66 -12.56
N PRO A 80 -10.63 3.88 -12.18
CA PRO A 80 -11.42 4.09 -10.98
C PRO A 80 -12.77 3.35 -11.01
N GLU A 81 -13.40 3.23 -12.18
CA GLU A 81 -14.66 2.51 -12.36
C GLU A 81 -14.55 1.01 -12.05
N ILE A 82 -13.41 0.40 -12.36
CA ILE A 82 -13.15 -1.01 -12.05
C ILE A 82 -12.93 -1.15 -10.54
N LEU A 83 -12.12 -0.28 -9.95
CA LEU A 83 -11.83 -0.34 -8.51
C LEU A 83 -13.08 -0.09 -7.65
N ALA A 84 -13.99 0.78 -8.10
CA ALA A 84 -15.25 1.05 -7.40
C ALA A 84 -16.17 -0.18 -7.35
N GLN A 85 -16.01 -1.12 -8.28
CA GLN A 85 -16.77 -2.38 -8.33
C GLN A 85 -16.09 -3.52 -7.57
N MET A 86 -14.82 -3.37 -7.21
CA MET A 86 -14.09 -4.42 -6.52
C MET A 86 -14.25 -4.32 -5.00
N PRO A 87 -14.49 -5.45 -4.31
CA PRO A 87 -14.48 -5.46 -2.85
C PRO A 87 -13.10 -5.07 -2.33
N CYS A 88 -13.08 -4.38 -1.19
CA CYS A 88 -11.88 -4.21 -0.40
C CYS A 88 -11.70 -5.42 0.53
N PHE A 89 -10.48 -5.96 0.60
CA PHE A 89 -10.13 -7.10 1.46
C PHE A 89 -9.20 -6.72 2.63
N CYS A 90 -9.09 -5.43 2.92
CA CYS A 90 -8.23 -4.92 4.00
C CYS A 90 -8.92 -4.88 5.37
N ASP A 91 -10.21 -5.24 5.46
CA ASP A 91 -11.04 -5.10 6.67
C ASP A 91 -11.01 -3.65 7.23
N CYS A 92 -11.02 -2.65 6.33
CA CYS A 92 -10.93 -1.22 6.64
C CYS A 92 -12.28 -0.48 6.57
N ASP A 93 -13.39 -1.21 6.51
CA ASP A 93 -14.76 -0.69 6.48
C ASP A 93 -15.10 0.13 7.73
N VAL A 94 -14.50 -0.22 8.87
CA VAL A 94 -14.62 0.55 10.13
C VAL A 94 -14.09 1.99 10.02
N PHE A 95 -13.24 2.28 9.02
CA PHE A 95 -12.73 3.62 8.71
C PHE A 95 -13.52 4.32 7.59
N GLY A 96 -14.59 3.70 7.09
CA GLY A 96 -15.49 4.27 6.09
C GLY A 96 -15.15 3.91 4.64
N HIS A 97 -14.20 3.01 4.38
CA HIS A 97 -13.91 2.50 3.03
C HIS A 97 -14.96 1.45 2.63
N GLU A 98 -15.61 1.64 1.48
CA GLU A 98 -16.71 0.80 1.01
C GLU A 98 -16.29 -0.16 -0.11
N ASN A 99 -15.26 0.21 -0.89
CA ASN A 99 -14.74 -0.58 -2.02
C ASN A 99 -13.23 -0.34 -2.18
N LEU A 100 -12.60 -1.03 -3.13
CA LEU A 100 -11.16 -0.92 -3.33
C LEU A 100 -10.72 0.49 -3.79
N LEU A 101 -11.56 1.25 -4.48
CA LEU A 101 -11.24 2.63 -4.89
C LEU A 101 -11.03 3.53 -3.66
N ASP A 102 -11.81 3.32 -2.60
CA ASP A 102 -11.75 4.13 -1.39
C ASP A 102 -10.37 4.09 -0.71
N CYS A 103 -9.66 2.95 -0.80
CA CYS A 103 -8.30 2.82 -0.29
C CYS A 103 -7.28 3.74 -0.96
N PHE A 104 -7.61 4.31 -2.12
CA PHE A 104 -6.74 5.22 -2.86
C PHE A 104 -7.16 6.70 -2.74
N ILE A 105 -8.25 7.00 -2.03
CA ILE A 105 -8.68 8.38 -1.71
C ILE A 105 -7.79 8.97 -0.60
N ASP A 106 -7.33 8.13 0.32
CA ASP A 106 -6.28 8.43 1.29
C ASP A 106 -5.05 7.53 1.04
N GLN A 107 -4.11 7.49 1.99
CA GLN A 107 -2.86 6.77 1.79
C GLN A 107 -2.92 5.25 2.09
N HIS A 108 -4.07 4.69 2.47
CA HIS A 108 -4.17 3.28 2.89
C HIS A 108 -3.62 2.31 1.84
N GLY A 109 -3.89 2.56 0.56
CA GLY A 109 -3.43 1.74 -0.57
C GLY A 109 -1.91 1.72 -0.78
N ALA A 110 -1.14 2.47 -0.01
CA ALA A 110 0.33 2.45 -0.06
C ALA A 110 0.97 1.48 0.97
N GLY A 111 0.16 0.84 1.84
CA GLY A 111 0.59 -0.15 2.82
C GLY A 111 0.98 0.42 4.17
#